data_AF-A0A495IUZ3-F1
#
_entry.id   AF-A0A495IUZ3-F1
#
_cell.length_a   1.000
_cell.length_b   1.000
_cell.length_c   1.000
_cell.angle_alpha   90.00
_cell.angle_beta   90.00
_cell.angle_gamma   90.00
#
_symmetry.space_group_name_H-M   'P 1'
#
loop_
_entity.id
_entity.type
_entity.pdbx_description
1 polymer ?
#
loop_
_entity_poly.entity_id
_entity_poly.type
_entity_poly.pdbx_seq_one_letter_code
_entity_poly.pdbx_strand_id
1 'polypeptide(L)'
;MRVKCTIVLTVAAVLMTAACSAEEDAPRVSAPQAFVDRSTLPSCGETTAKGPDSTLAELYPQSIVDCLLRSRYGKGAELSVTAFTTEGDPIRTYYRTAESASTVEVFLDRSRDGGKEWVQISCEVPTITADALRTCTSNY
;
A
#
# COMPACT_ATOMS: atom_id res chain seq x y z
N MET A 1 14.16 -34.37 -10.94
CA MET A 1 14.86 -35.58 -10.46
C MET A 1 14.34 -35.92 -9.07
N ARG A 2 13.94 -37.18 -8.82
CA ARG A 2 13.37 -37.66 -7.55
C ARG A 2 14.51 -37.96 -6.57
N VAL A 3 14.57 -37.27 -5.43
CA VAL A 3 15.60 -37.54 -4.40
C VAL A 3 15.00 -38.44 -3.33
N LYS A 4 15.56 -39.66 -3.24
CA LYS A 4 15.19 -40.71 -2.29
C LYS A 4 15.68 -40.34 -0.88
N CYS A 5 14.75 -40.29 0.08
CA CYS A 5 15.05 -40.07 1.49
C CYS A 5 15.60 -41.38 2.09
N THR A 6 16.90 -41.44 2.36
CA THR A 6 17.55 -42.56 3.05
C THR A 6 17.86 -42.08 4.46
N ILE A 7 17.13 -42.61 5.44
CA ILE A 7 17.28 -42.27 6.86
C ILE A 7 18.39 -43.15 7.44
N VAL A 8 19.51 -42.55 7.83
CA VAL A 8 20.55 -43.20 8.65
C VAL A 8 20.44 -42.64 10.06
N LEU A 9 20.09 -43.51 11.00
CA LEU A 9 20.00 -43.23 12.43
C LEU A 9 21.42 -43.17 13.02
N THR A 10 21.84 -42.01 13.50
CA THR A 10 22.95 -41.90 14.47
C THR A 10 22.70 -40.71 15.39
N VAL A 11 22.58 -41.03 16.68
CA VAL A 11 22.28 -40.13 17.79
C VAL A 11 23.59 -39.52 18.30
N ALA A 12 23.75 -38.20 18.18
CA ALA A 12 24.63 -37.40 19.05
C ALA A 12 24.32 -35.91 18.93
N ALA A 13 24.17 -35.27 20.09
CA ALA A 13 23.81 -33.88 20.35
C ALA A 13 24.62 -32.82 19.57
N VAL A 14 23.92 -31.81 19.06
CA VAL A 14 24.05 -30.36 19.34
C VAL A 14 22.88 -29.72 18.58
N LEU A 15 21.79 -29.37 19.29
CA LEU A 15 20.73 -28.53 18.74
C LEU A 15 21.26 -27.09 18.66
N MET A 16 21.90 -26.74 17.54
CA MET A 16 21.81 -25.35 17.09
C MET A 16 20.45 -25.22 16.42
N THR A 17 19.46 -24.79 17.20
CA THR A 17 18.19 -24.31 16.66
C THR A 17 18.53 -23.13 15.76
N ALA A 18 18.53 -23.37 14.44
CA ALA A 18 18.38 -22.30 13.48
C ALA A 18 17.05 -21.64 13.84
N ALA A 19 17.13 -20.50 14.54
CA ALA A 19 16.03 -19.59 14.70
C ALA A 19 15.71 -19.07 13.30
N CYS A 20 14.90 -19.81 12.56
CA CYS A 20 14.00 -19.19 11.62
C CYS A 20 13.13 -18.29 12.48
N SER A 21 13.49 -17.01 12.58
CA SER A 21 12.59 -15.97 12.99
C SER A 21 11.41 -16.04 12.03
N ALA A 22 10.38 -16.80 12.38
CA ALA A 22 9.04 -16.48 11.96
C ALA A 22 8.79 -15.13 12.62
N GLU A 23 8.92 -14.05 11.84
CA GLU A 23 8.37 -12.77 12.23
C GLU A 23 6.91 -13.07 12.62
N GLU A 24 6.60 -12.94 13.92
CA GLU A 24 5.23 -13.02 14.41
C GLU A 24 4.48 -11.89 13.69
N ASP A 25 3.81 -12.25 12.59
CA ASP A 25 2.95 -11.36 11.82
C ASP A 25 1.88 -10.87 12.79
N ALA A 26 2.03 -9.63 13.26
CA ALA A 26 1.07 -9.00 14.14
C ALA A 26 -0.35 -9.15 13.52
N PRO A 27 -1.41 -9.31 14.34
CA PRO A 27 -2.76 -9.50 13.81
C PRO A 27 -3.12 -8.37 12.84
N ARG A 28 -3.28 -8.71 11.56
CA ARG A 28 -3.66 -7.74 10.53
C ARG A 28 -5.11 -7.33 10.74
N VAL A 29 -5.35 -6.02 10.81
CA VAL A 29 -6.71 -5.48 10.77
C VAL A 29 -7.28 -5.74 9.37
N SER A 30 -8.40 -6.47 9.30
CA SER A 30 -9.11 -6.73 8.05
C SER A 30 -9.55 -5.43 7.37
N ALA A 31 -9.49 -5.39 6.04
CA ALA A 31 -9.95 -4.24 5.27
C ALA A 31 -11.45 -3.96 5.51
N PRO A 32 -11.86 -2.68 5.56
CA PRO A 32 -13.26 -2.31 5.74
C PRO A 32 -14.09 -2.73 4.53
N GLN A 33 -15.37 -3.05 4.73
CA GLN A 33 -16.25 -3.48 3.64
C GLN A 33 -16.37 -2.44 2.52
N ALA A 34 -16.34 -1.14 2.85
CA ALA A 34 -16.31 -0.07 1.85
C ALA A 34 -15.11 -0.18 0.89
N PHE A 35 -13.98 -0.71 1.35
CA PHE A 35 -12.84 -1.02 0.49
C PHE A 35 -13.07 -2.31 -0.30
N VAL A 36 -13.55 -3.37 0.34
CA VAL A 36 -13.75 -4.69 -0.30
C VAL A 36 -14.78 -4.64 -1.41
N ASP A 37 -15.92 -3.99 -1.16
CA ASP A 37 -17.06 -3.92 -2.07
C ASP A 37 -16.96 -2.78 -3.10
N ARG A 38 -15.82 -2.06 -3.12
CA ARG A 38 -15.65 -0.89 -4.00
C ARG A 38 -15.66 -1.30 -5.47
N SER A 39 -16.16 -0.37 -6.31
CA SER A 39 -16.07 -0.54 -7.76
C SER A 39 -14.60 -0.61 -8.21
N THR A 40 -14.31 -1.55 -9.11
CA THR A 40 -13.01 -1.60 -9.78
C THR A 40 -12.87 -0.42 -10.73
N LEU A 41 -11.75 0.30 -10.61
CA LEU A 41 -11.39 1.41 -11.51
C LEU A 41 -10.16 1.02 -12.35
N PRO A 42 -9.98 1.63 -13.53
CA PRO A 42 -8.72 1.55 -14.25
C PRO A 42 -7.55 1.97 -13.35
N SER A 43 -6.41 1.28 -13.45
CA SER A 43 -5.23 1.63 -12.67
C SER A 43 -4.40 2.70 -13.39
N CYS A 44 -3.96 3.71 -12.65
CA CYS A 44 -2.90 4.64 -13.05
C CYS A 44 -1.51 4.20 -12.60
N GLY A 45 -1.39 3.00 -12.04
CA GLY A 45 -0.15 2.39 -11.59
C GLY A 45 -0.05 2.25 -10.08
N GLU A 46 1.11 1.77 -9.67
CA GLU A 46 1.54 1.63 -8.29
C GLU A 46 2.93 2.26 -8.13
N THR A 47 3.15 2.97 -7.03
CA THR A 47 4.47 3.46 -6.63
C THR A 47 4.80 3.01 -5.22
N THR A 48 6.10 2.90 -4.94
CA THR A 48 6.60 2.50 -3.63
C THR A 48 7.79 3.38 -3.28
N ALA A 49 7.78 3.93 -2.07
CA ALA A 49 8.90 4.65 -1.49
C ALA A 49 10.14 3.75 -1.49
N LYS A 50 11.31 4.29 -1.83
CA LYS A 50 12.58 3.59 -1.66
C LYS A 50 13.09 3.64 -0.21
N GLY A 51 12.47 4.49 0.61
CA GLY A 51 12.85 4.77 2.00
C GLY A 51 12.24 6.10 2.48
N PRO A 52 12.56 6.53 3.72
CA PRO A 52 12.01 7.75 4.31
C PRO A 52 12.36 9.03 3.53
N ASP A 53 13.46 9.03 2.77
CA ASP A 53 13.91 10.18 1.97
C ASP A 53 13.32 10.21 0.55
N SER A 54 12.33 9.37 0.26
CA SER A 54 11.71 9.33 -1.07
C SER A 54 11.08 10.67 -1.41
N THR A 55 11.36 11.17 -2.61
CA THR A 55 10.85 12.47 -3.04
C THR A 55 9.39 12.38 -3.50
N LEU A 56 8.69 13.51 -3.47
CA LEU A 56 7.35 13.66 -4.04
C LEU A 56 7.28 13.18 -5.49
N ALA A 57 8.29 13.51 -6.31
CA ALA A 57 8.33 13.12 -7.72
C ALA A 57 8.52 11.61 -7.93
N GLU A 58 9.14 10.91 -6.98
CA GLU A 58 9.27 9.45 -7.03
C GLU A 58 7.96 8.74 -6.66
N LEU A 59 7.24 9.26 -5.65
CA LEU A 59 5.96 8.70 -5.22
C LEU A 59 4.81 9.07 -6.16
N TYR A 60 4.89 10.25 -6.78
CA TYR A 60 3.88 10.77 -7.68
C TYR A 60 4.51 11.25 -9.00
N PRO A 61 5.08 10.35 -9.82
CA PRO A 61 5.59 10.71 -11.14
C PRO A 61 4.53 11.44 -11.96
N GLN A 62 4.95 12.41 -12.77
CA GLN A 62 4.01 13.25 -13.54
C GLN A 62 3.09 12.42 -14.44
N SER A 63 3.58 11.32 -15.01
CA SER A 63 2.77 10.42 -15.84
C SER A 63 1.57 9.80 -15.09
N ILE A 64 1.73 9.50 -13.80
CA ILE A 64 0.67 8.99 -12.92
C ILE A 64 -0.31 10.10 -12.55
N VAL A 65 0.19 11.27 -12.18
CA VAL A 65 -0.63 12.46 -11.89
C VAL A 65 -1.50 12.81 -13.10
N ASP A 66 -0.91 12.83 -14.29
CA ASP A 66 -1.61 13.09 -15.54
C ASP A 66 -2.64 11.99 -15.85
N CYS A 67 -2.34 10.73 -15.54
CA CYS A 67 -3.30 9.64 -15.68
C CYS A 67 -4.54 9.85 -14.81
N LEU A 68 -4.35 10.16 -13.52
CA LEU A 68 -5.46 10.44 -12.60
C LEU A 68 -6.27 11.65 -13.06
N LEU A 69 -5.60 12.72 -13.48
CA LEU A 69 -6.23 13.93 -13.99
C LEU A 69 -7.07 13.66 -15.24
N ARG A 70 -6.52 12.97 -16.24
CA ARG A 70 -7.28 12.63 -17.46
C ARG A 70 -8.45 11.70 -17.16
N SER A 71 -8.24 10.71 -16.28
CA SER A 71 -9.27 9.72 -15.96
C SER A 71 -10.44 10.31 -15.17
N ARG A 72 -10.22 11.41 -14.44
CA ARG A 72 -11.29 12.18 -13.78
C ARG A 72 -12.34 12.70 -14.77
N TYR A 73 -11.96 12.99 -16.01
CA TYR A 73 -12.90 13.39 -17.08
C TYR A 73 -13.46 12.19 -17.87
N GLY A 74 -13.21 10.97 -17.41
CA GLY A 74 -13.79 9.73 -17.93
C GLY A 74 -14.28 8.87 -16.78
N LYS A 75 -14.00 7.57 -16.81
CA LYS A 75 -14.54 6.59 -15.83
C LYS A 75 -13.91 6.64 -14.42
N GLY A 76 -13.03 7.60 -14.15
CA GLY A 76 -12.19 7.59 -12.95
C GLY A 76 -11.00 6.64 -13.06
N ALA A 77 -10.12 6.68 -12.08
CA ALA A 77 -8.97 5.77 -11.95
C ALA A 77 -8.52 5.60 -10.50
N GLU A 78 -7.71 4.57 -10.25
CA GLU A 78 -7.07 4.30 -8.97
C GLU A 78 -5.54 4.34 -9.08
N LEU A 79 -4.89 4.97 -8.10
CA LEU A 79 -3.44 4.93 -7.87
C LEU A 79 -3.18 4.27 -6.52
N SER A 80 -2.23 3.35 -6.45
CA SER A 80 -1.70 2.84 -5.18
C SER A 80 -0.31 3.40 -4.89
N VAL A 81 -0.09 3.90 -3.67
CA VAL A 81 1.20 4.40 -3.21
C VAL A 81 1.56 3.65 -1.92
N THR A 82 2.75 3.06 -1.86
CA THR A 82 3.25 2.46 -0.62
C THR A 82 4.36 3.33 -0.06
N ALA A 83 4.20 3.81 1.17
CA ALA A 83 5.26 4.44 1.97
C ALA A 83 5.61 3.53 3.15
N PHE A 84 6.69 3.85 3.86
CA PHE A 84 7.13 3.08 5.03
C PHE A 84 7.25 3.99 6.24
N THR A 85 6.93 3.48 7.43
CA THR A 85 7.29 4.11 8.70
C THR A 85 8.82 4.07 8.91
N THR A 86 9.29 4.73 9.96
CA THR A 86 10.71 4.66 10.36
C THR A 86 11.14 3.23 10.70
N GLU A 87 10.22 2.45 11.24
CA GLU A 87 10.39 1.04 11.60
C GLU A 87 10.33 0.10 10.38
N GLY A 88 9.93 0.62 9.22
CA GLY A 88 9.80 -0.13 7.98
C GLY A 88 8.41 -0.74 7.73
N ASP A 89 7.42 -0.40 8.55
CA ASP A 89 6.06 -0.88 8.34
C ASP A 89 5.43 -0.20 7.12
N PRO A 90 4.84 -0.96 6.18
CA PRO A 90 4.25 -0.38 5.00
C PRO A 90 2.92 0.30 5.33
N ILE A 91 2.74 1.51 4.81
CA ILE A 91 1.48 2.23 4.74
C ILE A 91 1.08 2.31 3.27
N ARG A 92 -0.04 1.70 2.90
CA ARG A 92 -0.52 1.71 1.52
C ARG A 92 -1.72 2.63 1.35
N THR A 93 -1.56 3.62 0.49
CA THR A 93 -2.60 4.60 0.16
C THR A 93 -3.19 4.28 -1.21
N TYR A 94 -4.51 4.24 -1.30
CA TYR A 94 -5.24 4.09 -2.57
C TYR A 94 -5.99 5.39 -2.87
N TYR A 95 -5.57 6.13 -3.88
CA TYR A 95 -6.23 7.35 -4.35
C TYR A 95 -7.18 7.00 -5.48
N ARG A 96 -8.45 7.37 -5.36
CA ARG A 96 -9.51 7.05 -6.32
C ARG A 96 -10.18 8.34 -6.78
N THR A 97 -10.13 8.59 -8.09
CA THR A 97 -10.89 9.67 -8.73
C THR A 97 -12.16 9.08 -9.33
N ALA A 98 -13.28 9.78 -9.16
CA ALA A 98 -14.55 9.48 -9.83
C ALA A 98 -14.80 10.46 -10.99
N GLU A 99 -15.69 10.09 -11.90
CA GLU A 99 -16.07 10.90 -13.05
C GLU A 99 -16.58 12.28 -12.61
N SER A 100 -15.97 13.35 -13.16
CA SER A 100 -16.33 14.75 -12.93
C SER A 100 -16.35 15.20 -11.45
N ALA A 101 -15.72 14.44 -10.55
CA ALA A 101 -15.67 14.78 -9.13
C ALA A 101 -14.50 15.73 -8.81
N SER A 102 -14.77 16.76 -8.01
CA SER A 102 -13.72 17.57 -7.36
C SER A 102 -13.11 16.87 -6.14
N THR A 103 -13.65 15.72 -5.73
CA THR A 103 -13.16 14.93 -4.62
C THR A 103 -12.26 13.79 -5.06
N VAL A 104 -11.39 13.35 -4.15
CA VAL A 104 -10.61 12.12 -4.24
C VAL A 104 -10.96 11.27 -3.04
N GLU A 105 -11.45 10.06 -3.29
CA GLU A 105 -11.63 9.05 -2.25
C GLU A 105 -10.27 8.41 -1.96
N VAL A 106 -9.92 8.28 -0.69
CA VAL A 106 -8.66 7.70 -0.26
C VAL A 106 -8.92 6.60 0.75
N PHE A 107 -8.27 5.46 0.55
CA PHE A 107 -8.14 4.41 1.56
C PHE A 107 -6.69 4.34 2.02
N LEU A 108 -6.46 4.43 3.31
CA LEU A 108 -5.16 4.32 3.93
C LEU A 108 -5.09 3.01 4.71
N ASP A 109 -4.29 2.07 4.24
CA ASP A 109 -4.01 0.80 4.91
C ASP A 109 -2.80 0.96 5.83
N ARG A 110 -3.07 0.97 7.13
CA ARG A 110 -2.06 0.98 8.21
C ARG A 110 -2.09 -0.30 9.02
N SER A 111 -2.71 -1.36 8.50
CA SER A 111 -2.91 -2.63 9.22
C SER A 111 -1.61 -3.29 9.67
N ARG A 112 -0.48 -2.89 9.08
CA ARG A 112 0.87 -3.35 9.42
C ARG A 112 1.69 -2.38 10.27
N ASP A 113 1.24 -1.13 10.45
CA ASP A 113 1.85 -0.14 11.35
C ASP A 113 1.28 -0.35 12.76
N GLY A 114 1.86 -1.29 13.50
CA GLY A 114 1.47 -1.59 14.88
C GLY A 114 0.00 -2.00 15.06
N GLY A 115 -0.62 -2.60 14.03
CA GLY A 115 -2.04 -3.00 14.06
C GLY A 115 -3.04 -1.84 14.00
N LYS A 116 -2.64 -0.67 13.50
CA LYS A 116 -3.54 0.47 13.31
C LYS A 116 -4.59 0.20 12.24
N GLU A 117 -5.71 0.91 12.36
CA GLU A 117 -6.88 0.69 11.51
C GLU A 117 -6.71 1.29 10.10
N TRP A 118 -7.55 0.80 9.20
CA TRP A 118 -7.79 1.43 7.92
C TRP A 118 -8.47 2.78 8.09
N VAL A 119 -8.11 3.76 7.28
CA VAL A 119 -8.79 5.06 7.23
C VAL A 119 -9.39 5.28 5.85
N GLN A 120 -10.66 5.65 5.79
CA GLN A 120 -11.29 6.17 4.57
C GLN A 120 -11.42 7.68 4.68
N ILE A 121 -10.93 8.39 3.67
CA ILE A 121 -10.88 9.85 3.62
C ILE A 121 -11.53 10.29 2.30
N SER A 122 -12.25 11.40 2.32
CA SER A 122 -12.67 12.10 1.11
C SER A 122 -12.07 13.50 1.14
N CYS A 123 -11.20 13.81 0.18
CA CYS A 123 -10.52 15.09 0.10
C CYS A 123 -11.03 15.92 -1.07
N GLU A 124 -11.26 17.21 -0.84
CA GLU A 124 -11.52 18.15 -1.93
C GLU A 124 -10.21 18.53 -2.63
N VAL A 125 -10.06 18.06 -3.86
CA VAL A 125 -8.87 18.23 -4.70
C VAL A 125 -9.35 18.70 -6.07
N PRO A 126 -9.67 20.00 -6.24
CA PRO A 126 -10.20 20.53 -7.50
C PRO A 126 -9.25 20.31 -8.67
N THR A 127 -7.94 20.35 -8.41
CA THR A 127 -6.89 20.05 -9.39
C THR A 127 -5.99 18.94 -8.85
N ILE A 128 -5.85 17.86 -9.63
CA ILE A 128 -4.94 16.75 -9.29
C ILE A 128 -3.48 17.21 -9.45
N THR A 129 -2.75 17.26 -8.35
CA THR A 129 -1.31 17.48 -8.30
C THR A 129 -0.67 16.56 -7.26
N ALA A 130 0.63 16.30 -7.37
CA ALA A 130 1.36 15.50 -6.39
C ALA A 130 1.22 16.07 -4.96
N ASP A 131 1.37 17.39 -4.80
CA ASP A 131 1.20 18.04 -3.50
C ASP A 131 -0.22 17.93 -2.97
N ALA A 132 -1.26 18.10 -3.80
CA ALA A 132 -2.64 17.99 -3.33
C ALA A 132 -2.97 16.56 -2.85
N LEU A 133 -2.46 15.53 -3.53
CA LEU A 133 -2.60 14.13 -3.10
C LEU A 133 -1.85 13.86 -1.79
N ARG A 134 -0.63 14.41 -1.62
CA ARG A 134 0.13 14.29 -0.36
C ARG A 134 -0.55 15.02 0.79
N THR A 135 -1.04 16.24 0.56
CA THR A 135 -1.74 17.03 1.58
C THR A 135 -3.03 16.36 2.04
N CYS A 136 -3.73 15.66 1.14
CA CYS A 136 -4.93 14.90 1.49
C CYS A 136 -4.70 13.87 2.62
N THR A 137 -3.50 13.30 2.70
CA THR A 137 -3.16 12.28 3.70
C THR A 137 -2.23 12.77 4.81
N SER A 138 -1.84 14.05 4.84
CA SER A 138 -0.79 14.52 5.78
C SER A 138 -1.20 14.54 7.26
N ASN A 139 -2.49 14.42 7.55
CA ASN A 139 -3.03 14.44 8.92
C ASN A 139 -3.37 13.03 9.44
N TYR A 140 -3.00 11.98 8.71
CA TYR A 140 -3.33 10.58 8.99
C TYR A 140 -2.05 9.74 8.99
#